data_AF-A0A2G6THN6-F1
#
_entry.id   AF-A0A2G6THN6-F1
#
_cell.length_a   1.000
_cell.length_b   1.000
_cell.length_c   1.000
_cell.angle_alpha   90.00
_cell.angle_beta   90.00
_cell.angle_gamma   90.00
#
_symmetry.space_group_name_H-M   'P 1'
#
loop_
_entity.id
_entity.type
_entity.pdbx_description
1 polymer ?
#
loop_
_entity_poly.entity_id
_entity_poly.type
_entity_poly.pdbx_seq_one_letter_code
_entity_poly.pdbx_strand_id
1 'polypeptide(L)'
;MITIDITLLQTLLITLISAFVGGYISFYFTSKSKKDDAILKFREEKYSNLLILLKGFVGNTANTEIKRQFFDEQYKSWIYSSDEVVLAINNLVELIKANEHKDPDALEGRRAIGNVVLAMRKDLLRNTKLEYKHFNYTNVRDND
;
A
#
# COMPACT_ATOMS: atom_id res chain seq x y z
N MET A 1 29.62 19.92 53.94
CA MET A 1 28.26 19.39 54.12
C MET A 1 27.27 20.07 53.17
N ILE A 2 27.13 21.40 53.19
CA ILE A 2 26.20 22.17 52.31
C ILE A 2 26.38 21.93 50.80
N THR A 3 27.61 21.75 50.31
CA THR A 3 27.88 21.47 48.89
C THR A 3 27.37 20.11 48.42
N ILE A 4 27.33 19.11 49.31
CA ILE A 4 26.86 17.75 48.98
C ILE A 4 25.34 17.77 48.72
N ASP A 5 24.59 18.50 49.55
CA ASP A 5 23.12 18.62 49.42
C ASP A 5 22.69 19.31 48.13
N ILE A 6 23.42 20.36 47.70
CA ILE A 6 23.14 21.08 46.45
C ILE A 6 23.40 20.18 45.23
N THR A 7 24.47 19.39 45.24
CA THR A 7 24.77 18.45 44.15
C THR A 7 23.73 17.33 44.03
N LEU A 8 23.20 16.84 45.17
CA LEU A 8 22.11 15.86 45.18
C LEU A 8 20.80 16.43 44.61
N LEU A 9 20.47 17.68 44.94
CA LEU A 9 19.29 18.35 44.39
C LEU A 9 19.41 18.54 42.86
N GLN A 10 20.59 18.91 42.37
CA GLN A 10 20.85 19.08 40.94
C GLN A 10 20.73 17.76 40.17
N THR A 11 21.30 16.67 40.68
CA THR A 11 21.21 15.36 40.03
C THR A 11 19.79 14.82 40.01
N LEU A 12 19.01 15.04 41.08
CA LEU A 12 17.58 14.71 41.12
C LEU A 12 16.78 15.50 40.08
N LEU A 13 17.01 16.81 39.96
CA LEU A 13 16.35 17.65 38.97
C LEU A 13 16.68 17.21 37.54
N ILE A 14 17.96 16.95 37.24
CA ILE A 14 18.39 16.49 35.92
C ILE A 14 17.76 15.13 35.60
N THR A 15 17.72 14.21 36.57
CA THR A 15 17.11 12.88 36.38
C THR A 15 15.61 12.99 36.11
N LEU A 16 14.91 13.84 36.87
CA LEU A 16 13.49 14.08 36.69
C LEU A 16 13.20 14.69 35.31
N ILE A 17 13.92 15.76 34.93
CA ILE A 17 13.78 16.38 33.61
C ILE A 17 14.08 15.38 32.51
N SER A 18 15.14 14.58 32.65
CA SER A 18 15.52 13.56 31.67
C SER A 18 14.42 12.50 31.50
N ALA A 19 13.78 12.07 32.59
CA ALA A 19 12.66 11.13 32.54
C ALA A 19 11.43 11.74 31.84
N PHE A 20 11.11 13.01 32.12
CA PHE A 20 10.01 13.71 31.45
C PHE A 20 10.27 13.88 29.95
N VAL A 21 11.48 14.33 29.57
CA VAL A 21 11.86 14.50 28.16
C VAL A 21 11.87 13.17 27.43
N GLY A 22 12.44 12.12 28.03
CA GLY A 22 12.46 10.77 27.47
C GLY A 22 11.04 10.21 27.27
N GLY A 23 10.17 10.39 28.26
CA GLY A 23 8.76 9.99 28.17
C GLY A 23 8.01 10.72 27.05
N TYR A 24 8.21 12.04 26.93
CA TYR A 24 7.59 12.84 25.88
C TYR A 24 8.05 12.42 24.47
N ILE A 25 9.36 12.27 24.27
CA ILE A 25 9.93 11.81 23.00
C ILE A 25 9.39 10.43 22.64
N SER A 26 9.42 9.48 23.59
CA SER A 26 8.90 8.12 23.40
C SER A 26 7.42 8.12 23.03
N PHE A 27 6.60 8.93 23.70
CA PHE A 27 5.18 9.08 23.40
C PHE A 27 4.94 9.61 21.98
N TYR A 28 5.71 10.63 21.55
CA TYR A 28 5.60 11.18 20.20
C TYR A 28 5.94 10.14 19.13
N PHE A 29 7.07 9.44 19.25
CA PHE A 29 7.47 8.40 18.31
C PHE A 29 6.50 7.22 18.30
N THR A 30 6.05 6.77 19.47
CA THR A 30 5.06 5.69 19.60
C THR A 30 3.74 6.07 18.93
N SER A 31 3.26 7.30 19.14
CA SER A 31 2.02 7.77 18.54
C SER A 31 2.12 7.88 17.03
N LYS A 32 3.27 8.36 16.52
CA LYS A 32 3.55 8.40 15.08
C LYS A 32 3.60 7.01 14.47
N SER A 33 4.35 6.09 15.08
CA SER A 33 4.44 4.70 14.63
C SER A 33 3.07 4.03 14.53
N LYS A 34 2.21 4.21 15.54
CA LYS A 34 0.85 3.64 15.53
C LYS A 34 -0.01 4.16 14.38
N LYS A 35 0.13 5.44 14.02
CA LYS A 35 -0.60 6.03 12.88
C LYS A 35 -0.08 5.46 11.56
N ASP A 36 1.23 5.38 11.41
CA ASP A 36 1.87 4.85 10.19
C ASP A 36 1.49 3.36 10.00
N ASP A 37 1.49 2.57 11.07
CA ASP A 37 1.05 1.17 11.05
C ASP A 37 -0.43 1.02 10.69
N ALA A 38 -1.29 1.90 11.21
CA ALA A 38 -2.72 1.89 10.87
C ALA A 38 -2.96 2.23 9.39
N ILE A 39 -2.24 3.22 8.86
CA ILE A 39 -2.30 3.60 7.44
C ILE A 39 -1.77 2.47 6.56
N LEU A 40 -0.69 1.80 6.98
CA LEU A 40 -0.12 0.68 6.23
C LEU A 40 -1.10 -0.49 6.15
N LYS A 41 -1.69 -0.90 7.28
CA LYS A 41 -2.70 -1.97 7.33
C LYS A 41 -3.94 -1.64 6.52
N PHE A 42 -4.41 -0.40 6.61
CA PHE A 42 -5.54 0.07 5.82
C PHE A 42 -5.26 -0.05 4.31
N ARG A 43 -4.10 0.40 3.85
CA ARG A 43 -3.71 0.29 2.43
C ARG A 43 -3.53 -1.17 2.01
N GLU A 44 -2.95 -2.01 2.85
CA GLU A 44 -2.80 -3.45 2.58
C GLU A 44 -4.16 -4.11 2.35
N GLU A 45 -5.15 -3.83 3.19
CA GLU A 45 -6.51 -4.33 3.04
C GLU A 45 -7.15 -3.86 1.72
N LYS A 46 -7.03 -2.55 1.41
CA LYS A 46 -7.58 -1.99 0.17
C LYS A 46 -6.90 -2.54 -1.09
N TYR A 47 -5.59 -2.66 -1.09
CA TYR A 47 -4.84 -3.24 -2.20
C TYR A 47 -5.08 -4.74 -2.35
N SER A 48 -5.32 -5.48 -1.26
CA SER A 48 -5.74 -6.87 -1.33
C SER A 48 -7.07 -7.01 -2.08
N ASN A 49 -8.05 -6.16 -1.75
CA ASN A 49 -9.33 -6.12 -2.46
C ASN A 49 -9.15 -5.75 -3.94
N LEU A 50 -8.37 -4.71 -4.25
CA LEU A 50 -8.09 -4.31 -5.63
C LEU A 50 -7.42 -5.44 -6.42
N LEU A 51 -6.46 -6.15 -5.81
CA LEU A 51 -5.77 -7.30 -6.39
C LEU A 51 -6.73 -8.44 -6.73
N ILE A 52 -7.70 -8.73 -5.85
CA ILE A 52 -8.73 -9.73 -6.13
C ILE A 52 -9.58 -9.27 -7.32
N LEU A 53 -9.94 -8.00 -7.41
CA LEU A 53 -10.78 -7.47 -8.50
C LEU A 53 -10.05 -7.45 -9.85
N LEU A 54 -8.72 -7.33 -9.85
CA LEU A 54 -7.90 -7.44 -11.07
C LEU A 54 -8.07 -8.78 -11.80
N LYS A 55 -8.51 -9.85 -11.12
CA LYS A 55 -8.84 -11.13 -11.77
C LYS A 55 -9.94 -11.03 -12.82
N GLY A 56 -10.81 -10.02 -12.69
CA GLY A 56 -11.86 -9.73 -13.66
C GLY A 56 -11.33 -9.32 -15.03
N PHE A 57 -10.02 -9.10 -15.17
CA PHE A 57 -9.35 -8.74 -16.43
C PHE A 57 -8.44 -9.85 -16.99
N VAL A 58 -8.33 -11.00 -16.31
CA VAL A 58 -7.39 -12.06 -16.71
C VAL A 58 -8.13 -13.32 -17.19
N GLY A 59 -7.88 -13.74 -18.42
CA GLY A 59 -8.29 -15.05 -18.95
C GLY A 59 -9.79 -15.38 -18.78
N ASN A 60 -10.09 -16.65 -18.52
CA ASN A 60 -11.46 -17.17 -18.37
C ASN A 60 -12.19 -16.65 -17.11
N THR A 61 -11.52 -15.95 -16.20
CA THR A 61 -12.14 -15.30 -15.03
C THR A 61 -12.64 -13.89 -15.31
N ALA A 62 -12.62 -13.48 -16.58
CA ALA A 62 -13.18 -12.21 -17.00
C ALA A 62 -14.69 -12.16 -16.75
N ASN A 63 -15.09 -11.30 -15.80
CA ASN A 63 -16.48 -11.17 -15.37
C ASN A 63 -16.85 -9.68 -15.29
N THR A 64 -17.92 -9.28 -15.97
CA THR A 64 -18.42 -7.90 -16.02
C THR A 64 -18.72 -7.34 -14.63
N GLU A 65 -19.24 -8.15 -13.71
CA GLU A 65 -19.54 -7.72 -12.34
C GLU A 65 -18.26 -7.41 -11.57
N ILE A 66 -17.23 -8.26 -11.68
CA ILE A 66 -15.93 -8.03 -11.05
C ILE A 66 -15.27 -6.77 -11.64
N LYS A 67 -15.40 -6.56 -12.96
CA LYS A 67 -14.89 -5.33 -13.61
C LYS A 67 -15.60 -4.08 -13.09
N ARG A 68 -16.92 -4.12 -12.89
CA ARG A 68 -17.68 -3.00 -12.30
C ARG A 68 -17.17 -2.68 -10.89
N GLN A 69 -17.03 -3.70 -10.06
CA GLN A 69 -16.50 -3.55 -8.70
C GLN A 69 -15.06 -3.00 -8.71
N PHE A 70 -14.23 -3.40 -9.68
CA PHE A 70 -12.91 -2.81 -9.86
C PHE A 70 -12.97 -1.30 -10.12
N PHE A 71 -13.86 -0.83 -11.00
CA PHE A 71 -13.99 0.61 -11.28
C PHE A 71 -14.48 1.39 -10.05
N ASP A 72 -15.41 0.83 -9.27
CA ASP A 72 -15.86 1.46 -8.02
C ASP A 72 -14.71 1.60 -7.00
N GLU A 73 -13.85 0.59 -6.90
CA GLU A 73 -12.68 0.65 -6.02
C GLU A 73 -11.56 1.54 -6.61
N GLN A 74 -11.43 1.59 -7.93
CA GLN A 74 -10.49 2.47 -8.62
C GLN A 74 -10.76 3.95 -8.30
N TYR A 75 -12.02 4.40 -8.23
CA TYR A 75 -12.33 5.76 -7.81
C TYR A 75 -11.91 6.04 -6.37
N LYS A 76 -12.11 5.09 -5.46
CA LYS A 76 -11.71 5.23 -4.04
C LYS A 76 -10.20 5.24 -3.87
N SER A 77 -9.47 4.55 -4.77
CA SER A 77 -8.01 4.45 -4.73
C SER A 77 -7.31 5.81 -4.72
N TRP A 78 -7.91 6.85 -5.29
CA TRP A 78 -7.40 8.22 -5.28
C TRP A 78 -7.22 8.83 -3.88
N ILE A 79 -7.94 8.32 -2.88
CA ILE A 79 -7.89 8.85 -1.51
C ILE A 79 -6.75 8.22 -0.70
N TYR A 80 -6.42 6.95 -0.98
CA TYR A 80 -5.54 6.15 -0.13
C TYR A 80 -4.25 5.69 -0.81
N SER A 81 -4.17 5.77 -2.13
CA SER A 81 -3.03 5.26 -2.89
C SER A 81 -2.00 6.33 -3.16
N SER A 82 -0.75 5.92 -3.38
CA SER A 82 0.27 6.85 -3.88
C SER A 82 0.07 7.18 -5.37
N ASP A 83 0.67 8.28 -5.80
CA ASP A 83 0.62 8.74 -7.19
C ASP A 83 1.07 7.66 -8.18
N GLU A 84 2.12 6.89 -7.84
CA GLU A 84 2.60 5.79 -8.70
C GLU A 84 1.52 4.73 -8.94
N VAL A 85 0.75 4.40 -7.89
CA VAL A 85 -0.36 3.44 -7.99
C VAL A 85 -1.51 4.02 -8.81
N VAL A 86 -1.91 5.26 -8.55
CA VAL A 86 -2.99 5.93 -9.29
C VAL A 86 -2.65 6.01 -10.78
N LEU A 87 -1.42 6.41 -11.12
CA LEU A 87 -0.95 6.46 -12.50
C LEU A 87 -0.93 5.07 -13.16
N ALA A 88 -0.45 4.05 -12.45
CA ALA A 88 -0.45 2.68 -12.98
C ALA A 88 -1.88 2.17 -13.26
N ILE A 89 -2.84 2.45 -12.37
CA ILE A 89 -4.24 2.09 -12.55
C ILE A 89 -4.85 2.86 -13.73
N ASN A 90 -4.61 4.17 -13.84
CA ASN A 90 -5.12 4.96 -14.95
C ASN A 90 -4.59 4.45 -16.30
N ASN A 91 -3.31 4.07 -16.36
CA ASN A 91 -2.74 3.45 -17.57
C ASN A 91 -3.44 2.13 -17.95
N LEU A 92 -3.79 1.30 -16.97
CA LEU A 92 -4.58 0.09 -17.21
C LEU A 92 -5.98 0.45 -17.74
N VAL A 93 -6.64 1.44 -17.15
CA VAL A 93 -7.97 1.90 -17.58
C VAL A 93 -7.94 2.44 -19.01
N GLU A 94 -6.94 3.25 -19.36
CA GLU A 94 -6.77 3.76 -20.72
C GLU A 94 -6.50 2.64 -21.73
N LEU A 95 -5.70 1.63 -21.35
CA LEU A 95 -5.51 0.44 -22.18
C LEU A 95 -6.82 -0.32 -22.43
N ILE A 96 -7.68 -0.43 -21.41
CA ILE A 96 -8.99 -1.07 -21.53
C ILE A 96 -9.89 -0.28 -22.50
N LYS A 97 -10.00 1.04 -22.33
CA LYS A 97 -10.79 1.91 -23.21
C LYS A 97 -10.31 1.85 -24.66
N ALA A 98 -8.99 1.89 -24.87
CA ALA A 98 -8.39 1.85 -26.21
C ALA A 98 -8.68 0.54 -26.97
N ASN A 99 -8.99 -0.53 -26.23
CA ASN A 99 -9.25 -1.87 -26.77
C ASN A 99 -10.70 -2.33 -26.58
N GLU A 100 -11.64 -1.46 -26.22
CA GLU A 100 -13.05 -1.83 -25.92
C GLU A 100 -13.77 -2.54 -27.09
N HIS A 101 -13.26 -2.40 -28.32
CA HIS A 101 -13.81 -3.02 -29.53
C HIS A 101 -12.76 -3.78 -30.36
N LYS A 102 -11.64 -4.15 -29.75
CA LYS A 102 -10.54 -4.89 -30.40
C LYS A 102 -10.19 -6.12 -29.59
N ASP A 103 -9.51 -7.08 -30.23
CA ASP A 103 -8.89 -8.18 -29.50
C ASP A 103 -7.66 -7.62 -28.77
N PRO A 104 -7.68 -7.52 -27.42
CA PRO A 104 -6.60 -6.87 -26.68
C PRO A 104 -5.35 -7.74 -26.67
N ASP A 105 -4.17 -7.13 -26.81
CA ASP A 105 -2.90 -7.85 -26.65
C ASP A 105 -2.77 -8.36 -25.20
N ALA A 106 -2.80 -9.68 -25.05
CA ALA A 106 -2.66 -10.34 -23.75
C ALA A 106 -1.34 -10.01 -23.05
N LEU A 107 -0.26 -9.73 -23.80
CA LEU A 107 1.03 -9.33 -23.25
C LEU A 107 0.97 -7.92 -22.66
N GLU A 108 0.31 -6.98 -23.36
CA GLU A 108 0.12 -5.62 -22.86
C GLU A 108 -0.79 -5.60 -21.63
N GLY A 109 -1.89 -6.35 -21.66
CA GLY A 109 -2.77 -6.50 -20.49
C GLY A 109 -2.02 -7.05 -19.27
N ARG A 110 -1.21 -8.10 -19.46
CA ARG A 110 -0.37 -8.66 -18.39
C ARG A 110 0.64 -7.65 -17.87
N ARG A 111 1.28 -6.87 -18.76
CA ARG A 111 2.22 -5.81 -18.35
C ARG A 111 1.51 -4.74 -17.53
N ALA A 112 0.35 -4.25 -17.99
CA ALA A 112 -0.41 -3.22 -17.29
C ALA A 112 -0.84 -3.67 -15.90
N ILE A 113 -1.41 -4.87 -15.77
CA ILE A 113 -1.78 -5.46 -14.47
C ILE A 113 -0.54 -5.65 -13.59
N GLY A 114 0.55 -6.22 -14.12
CA GLY A 114 1.79 -6.40 -13.38
C GLY A 114 2.39 -5.09 -12.86
N ASN A 115 2.26 -4.00 -13.62
CA ASN A 115 2.68 -2.66 -13.20
C ASN A 115 1.82 -2.11 -12.06
N VAL A 116 0.50 -2.32 -12.08
CA VAL A 116 -0.39 -1.95 -10.97
C VAL A 116 0.02 -2.69 -9.69
N VAL A 117 0.23 -3.99 -9.77
CA VAL A 117 0.65 -4.80 -8.61
C VAL A 117 2.03 -4.38 -8.10
N LEU A 118 2.96 -4.09 -9.01
CA LEU A 118 4.28 -3.60 -8.63
C LEU A 118 4.22 -2.25 -7.93
N ALA A 119 3.39 -1.32 -8.40
CA ALA A 119 3.19 -0.02 -7.78
C ALA A 119 2.59 -0.17 -6.37
N MET A 120 1.55 -1.00 -6.20
CA MET A 120 0.96 -1.28 -4.88
C MET A 120 2.00 -1.86 -3.92
N ARG A 121 2.84 -2.78 -4.41
CA ARG A 121 3.92 -3.36 -3.61
C ARG A 121 4.95 -2.32 -3.17
N LYS A 122 5.37 -1.43 -4.07
CA LYS A 122 6.28 -0.32 -3.73
C LYS A 122 5.65 0.62 -2.71
N ASP A 123 4.36 0.88 -2.83
CA ASP A 123 3.66 1.73 -1.89
C ASP A 123 3.62 1.17 -0.45
N LEU A 124 3.50 -0.15 -0.32
CA LEU A 124 3.51 -0.84 0.97
C LEU A 124 4.92 -1.08 1.53
N LEU A 125 5.87 -1.51 0.68
CA LEU A 125 7.18 -2.01 1.12
C LEU A 125 8.34 -1.06 0.82
N ARG A 126 8.08 0.06 0.13
CA ARG A 126 9.04 1.06 -0.39
C ARG A 126 9.99 0.53 -1.47
N ASN A 127 10.75 -0.51 -1.15
CA ASN A 127 11.79 -1.06 -2.01
C ASN A 127 11.44 -2.49 -2.47
N THR A 128 11.67 -2.78 -3.75
CA THR A 128 11.46 -4.12 -4.30
C THR A 128 12.43 -4.38 -5.44
N LYS A 129 12.95 -5.61 -5.52
CA LYS A 129 13.74 -6.11 -6.66
C LYS A 129 12.86 -6.82 -7.69
N LEU A 130 11.58 -7.00 -7.40
CA LEU A 130 10.62 -7.62 -8.31
C LEU A 130 10.23 -6.62 -9.41
N GLU A 131 10.24 -7.07 -10.64
CA GLU A 131 9.63 -6.42 -11.81
C GLU A 131 8.22 -6.97 -12.11
N TYR A 132 7.46 -6.27 -12.96
CA TYR A 132 6.10 -6.65 -13.38
C TYR A 132 6.01 -8.08 -13.93
N LYS A 133 7.06 -8.56 -14.61
CA LYS A 133 7.11 -9.89 -15.24
C LYS A 133 7.12 -11.05 -14.24
N HIS A 134 7.48 -10.79 -12.99
CA HIS A 134 7.47 -11.79 -11.92
C HIS A 134 6.07 -12.00 -11.32
N PHE A 135 5.13 -11.08 -11.60
CA PHE A 135 3.74 -11.27 -11.22
C PHE A 135 3.05 -12.19 -12.23
N ASN A 136 2.57 -13.33 -11.74
CA ASN A 136 1.85 -14.33 -12.52
C ASN A 136 0.52 -14.63 -11.86
N TYR A 137 -0.56 -14.45 -12.62
CA TYR A 137 -1.88 -14.88 -12.19
C TYR A 137 -2.06 -16.35 -12.58
N THR A 138 -2.18 -17.23 -11.60
CA THR A 138 -2.50 -18.64 -11.83
C THR A 138 -4.00 -18.78 -11.90
N ASN A 139 -4.53 -19.10 -13.08
CA ASN A 139 -5.93 -19.48 -13.21
C ASN A 139 -6.10 -20.92 -12.72
N VAL A 140 -6.88 -21.13 -11.67
CA VAL A 140 -7.27 -22.46 -11.21
C VAL A 140 -8.54 -22.81 -11.98
N ARG A 141 -8.50 -23.85 -12.81
CA ARG A 141 -9.72 -24.38 -13.44
C ARG A 141 -10.52 -25.09 -12.37
N ASP A 142 -11.77 -24.68 -12.17
CA ASP A 142 -12.75 -25.55 -11.55
C ASP A 142 -13.00 -26.69 -12.56
N ASN A 143 -12.72 -27.92 -12.16
CA ASN A 143 -13.08 -29.08 -12.96
C ASN A 143 -14.60 -29.25 -12.82
N ASP A 144 -15.34 -28.83 -13.85
CA ASP A 144 -16.72 -29.27 -14.07
C ASP A 144 -16.76 -30.74 -14.51
#